data_AF-Q7WC58-F1
#
_entry.id   AF-Q7WC58-F1
#
_cell.length_a   1.000
_cell.length_b   1.000
_cell.length_c   1.000
_cell.angle_alpha   90.00
_cell.angle_beta   90.00
_cell.angle_gamma   90.00
#
_symmetry.space_group_name_H-M   'P 1'
#
loop_
_entity.id
_entity.type
_entity.pdbx_description
1 polymer ?
#
loop_
_entity_poly.entity_id
_entity_poly.type
_entity_poly.pdbx_seq_one_letter_code
_entity_poly.pdbx_strand_id
1 'polypeptide(L)'
;MKRLKKALARVANACLGVLPPATGGTRPDGHSRHQPGTHAAILSPWRVYRIYARPGRLVLRNDQGRIHDLGVMTGVEPHLAYRLFARGLKGQGFASRTLLLDDIARRIEDGEISDELLALAECTVEPGVDLDRGTHTDVSMKLAR
;
A
#
# COMPACT_ATOMS: atom_id res chain seq x y z
N MET A 1 -6.35 40.67 -14.76
CA MET A 1 -7.56 39.84 -14.72
C MET A 1 -7.94 39.41 -16.14
N LYS A 2 -7.89 38.09 -16.43
CA LYS A 2 -8.85 37.29 -17.22
C LYS A 2 -8.17 35.98 -17.62
N ARG A 3 -8.85 34.88 -17.31
CA ARG A 3 -8.40 33.50 -17.33
C ARG A 3 -8.43 32.97 -18.77
N LEU A 4 -7.40 32.27 -19.22
CA LEU A 4 -7.50 31.40 -20.40
C LEU A 4 -7.02 30.00 -20.02
N LYS A 5 -7.94 29.19 -19.50
CA LYS A 5 -7.75 27.75 -19.33
C LYS A 5 -8.03 27.10 -20.67
N LYS A 6 -7.00 26.65 -21.37
CA LYS A 6 -7.15 25.77 -22.54
C LYS A 6 -7.12 24.33 -22.06
N ALA A 7 -8.23 23.64 -22.32
CA ALA A 7 -8.38 22.20 -22.16
C ALA A 7 -7.42 21.48 -23.11
N LEU A 8 -6.63 20.53 -22.60
CA LEU A 8 -5.88 19.61 -23.45
C LEU A 8 -6.61 18.26 -23.53
N ALA A 9 -6.69 17.77 -24.75
CA ALA A 9 -7.61 16.77 -25.24
C ALA A 9 -7.25 15.35 -24.78
N ARG A 10 -8.31 14.53 -24.66
CA ARG A 10 -8.24 13.08 -24.77
C ARG A 10 -7.70 12.70 -26.15
N VAL A 11 -6.67 11.87 -26.20
CA VAL A 11 -6.33 11.12 -27.40
C VAL A 11 -6.25 9.65 -27.01
N ALA A 12 -7.18 8.89 -27.58
CA ALA A 12 -7.21 7.44 -27.56
C ALA A 12 -6.15 6.90 -28.51
N ASN A 13 -5.57 5.75 -28.16
CA ASN A 13 -4.96 4.90 -29.17
C ASN A 13 -5.48 3.47 -28.99
N ALA A 14 -6.44 3.11 -29.85
CA ALA A 14 -6.96 1.76 -29.98
C ALA A 14 -6.12 1.05 -31.05
N CYS A 15 -5.17 0.22 -30.62
CA CYS A 15 -4.48 -0.70 -31.52
C CYS A 15 -5.29 -2.01 -31.59
N LEU A 16 -6.31 -2.03 -32.46
CA LEU A 16 -6.94 -3.27 -32.93
C LEU A 16 -6.05 -3.86 -34.03
N GLY A 17 -5.14 -4.75 -33.64
CA GLY A 17 -4.38 -5.61 -34.54
C GLY A 17 -4.91 -7.04 -34.49
N VAL A 18 -5.69 -7.39 -35.51
CA VAL A 18 -6.07 -8.73 -36.01
C VAL A 18 -5.48 -9.92 -35.22
N LEU A 19 -6.33 -10.61 -34.45
CA LEU A 19 -6.03 -11.96 -33.93
C LEU A 19 -6.80 -13.01 -34.75
N PRO A 20 -6.16 -14.11 -35.21
CA PRO A 20 -6.84 -15.21 -35.88
C PRO A 20 -7.73 -16.01 -34.92
N PRO A 21 -8.78 -16.72 -35.40
CA PRO A 21 -9.69 -17.47 -34.55
C PRO A 21 -8.96 -18.64 -33.89
N ALA A 22 -9.00 -18.71 -32.55
CA ALA A 22 -8.46 -19.81 -31.78
C ALA A 22 -9.34 -21.06 -31.94
N THR A 23 -8.81 -22.07 -32.62
CA THR A 23 -9.26 -23.46 -32.55
C THR A 23 -9.09 -23.98 -31.12
N GLY A 24 -10.08 -24.78 -30.68
CA GLY A 24 -10.24 -25.24 -29.31
C GLY A 24 -9.03 -25.97 -28.73
N GLY A 25 -8.84 -25.75 -27.42
CA GLY A 25 -7.87 -26.45 -26.59
C GLY A 25 -8.45 -26.63 -25.19
N THR A 26 -8.60 -27.89 -24.82
CA THR A 26 -9.08 -28.48 -23.56
C THR A 26 -8.64 -27.74 -22.29
N ARG A 27 -9.59 -27.55 -21.35
CA ARG A 27 -9.34 -27.10 -19.97
C ARG A 27 -8.42 -28.09 -19.24
N PRO A 28 -7.35 -27.63 -18.58
CA PRO A 28 -6.83 -28.30 -17.41
C PRO A 28 -7.48 -27.68 -16.17
N ASP A 29 -8.30 -28.47 -15.48
CA ASP A 29 -8.51 -28.31 -14.05
C ASP A 29 -7.15 -28.43 -13.35
N GLY A 30 -6.80 -27.44 -12.54
CA GLY A 30 -5.53 -27.47 -11.83
C GLY A 30 -5.34 -26.25 -10.94
N HIS A 31 -5.40 -26.50 -9.64
CA HIS A 31 -5.10 -25.57 -8.56
C HIS A 31 -3.91 -24.65 -8.85
N SER A 32 -4.17 -23.39 -9.21
CA SER A 32 -3.16 -22.33 -9.13
C SER A 32 -3.39 -21.56 -7.83
N ARG A 33 -3.01 -22.19 -6.71
CA ARG A 33 -2.66 -21.44 -5.50
C ARG A 33 -1.53 -20.51 -5.95
N HIS A 34 -1.82 -19.21 -6.09
CA HIS A 34 -0.83 -18.19 -6.40
C HIS A 34 0.36 -18.37 -5.45
N GLN A 35 1.40 -19.06 -5.92
CA GLN A 35 2.72 -18.88 -5.37
C GLN A 35 3.09 -17.45 -5.71
N PRO A 36 3.50 -16.62 -4.75
CA PRO A 36 4.14 -15.36 -5.06
C PRO A 36 5.46 -15.73 -5.73
N GLY A 37 5.43 -15.85 -7.05
CA GLY A 37 6.63 -16.01 -7.84
C GLY A 37 7.54 -14.84 -7.52
N THR A 38 8.75 -15.13 -7.08
CA THR A 38 9.83 -14.16 -7.00
C THR A 38 10.09 -13.65 -8.41
N HIS A 39 9.33 -12.64 -8.84
CA HIS A 39 9.44 -12.04 -10.16
C HIS A 39 10.79 -11.31 -10.22
N ALA A 40 11.82 -12.02 -10.68
CA ALA A 40 13.17 -11.50 -10.93
C ALA A 40 13.19 -10.37 -11.98
N ALA A 41 12.08 -10.10 -12.65
CA ALA A 41 11.97 -9.15 -13.75
C ALA A 41 11.88 -7.67 -13.32
N ILE A 42 11.65 -7.36 -12.04
CA ILE A 42 11.72 -5.98 -11.56
C ILE A 42 12.34 -5.96 -10.16
N LEU A 43 13.68 -5.94 -10.10
CA LEU A 43 14.41 -5.46 -8.93
C LEU A 43 14.25 -3.93 -8.85
N SER A 44 13.00 -3.48 -8.67
CA SER A 44 12.72 -2.07 -8.44
C SER A 44 13.41 -1.70 -7.13
N PRO A 45 14.18 -0.59 -7.10
CA PRO A 45 14.65 -0.05 -5.83
C PRO A 45 13.49 0.51 -5.01
N TRP A 46 12.27 0.58 -5.55
CA TRP A 46 11.08 1.08 -4.86
C TRP A 46 10.24 -0.06 -4.31
N ARG A 47 9.85 0.08 -3.04
CA ARG A 47 8.81 -0.70 -2.39
C ARG A 47 7.57 0.17 -2.24
N VAL A 48 6.40 -0.45 -2.46
CA VAL A 48 5.11 0.21 -2.28
C VAL A 48 4.40 -0.48 -1.15
N TYR A 49 3.87 0.30 -0.23
CA TYR A 49 3.11 -0.15 0.92
C TYR A 49 1.77 0.55 0.99
N ARG A 50 0.75 -0.15 1.49
CA ARG A 50 -0.51 0.46 1.91
C ARG A 50 -0.63 0.37 3.42
N ILE A 51 -0.80 1.50 4.08
CA ILE A 51 -0.94 1.59 5.53
C ILE A 51 -2.41 1.79 5.86
N TYR A 52 -2.93 1.01 6.80
CA TYR A 52 -4.33 1.08 7.22
C TYR A 52 -4.41 1.50 8.69
N ALA A 53 -5.31 2.45 8.97
CA ALA A 53 -5.69 2.83 10.33
C ALA A 53 -6.96 2.10 10.74
N ARG A 54 -6.85 1.24 11.76
CA ARG A 54 -7.98 0.54 12.39
C ARG A 54 -8.05 0.93 13.87
N PRO A 55 -9.23 0.83 14.50
CA PRO A 55 -9.32 1.04 15.95
C PRO A 55 -8.29 0.19 16.69
N GLY A 56 -7.39 0.83 17.45
CA GLY A 56 -6.35 0.16 18.22
C GLY A 56 -5.11 -0.29 17.44
N ARG A 57 -5.10 -0.27 16.11
CA ARG A 57 -4.04 -0.92 15.30
C ARG A 57 -3.68 -0.16 14.03
N LEU A 58 -2.41 -0.26 13.66
CA LEU A 58 -1.85 0.16 12.39
C LEU A 58 -1.28 -1.07 11.71
N VAL A 59 -1.73 -1.34 10.49
CA VAL A 59 -1.23 -2.48 9.70
C VAL A 59 -0.73 -2.00 8.36
N LEU A 60 0.21 -2.75 7.80
CA LEU A 60 0.88 -2.43 6.54
C LEU A 60 0.75 -3.62 5.58
N ARG A 61 0.28 -3.38 4.36
CA ARG A 61 0.31 -4.35 3.26
C ARG A 61 1.47 -4.02 2.34
N ASN A 62 2.33 -5.00 2.06
CA ASN A 62 3.43 -4.84 1.12
C ASN A 62 3.01 -5.13 -0.34
N ASP A 63 3.97 -4.97 -1.26
CA ASP A 63 3.83 -5.24 -2.70
C ASP A 63 3.47 -6.71 -3.02
N GLN A 64 3.79 -7.64 -2.12
CA GLN A 64 3.42 -9.06 -2.22
C GLN A 64 2.03 -9.37 -1.65
N GLY A 65 1.32 -8.37 -1.12
CA GLY A 65 0.02 -8.55 -0.47
C GLY A 65 0.09 -9.12 0.95
N ARG A 66 1.28 -9.28 1.53
CA ARG A 66 1.46 -9.72 2.93
C ARG A 66 1.14 -8.58 3.88
N ILE A 67 0.56 -8.92 5.03
CA ILE A 67 0.19 -7.95 6.06
C ILE A 67 1.17 -8.03 7.23
N HIS A 68 1.64 -6.86 7.65
CA HIS A 68 2.58 -6.70 8.74
C HIS A 68 2.00 -5.80 9.81
N ASP A 69 2.35 -6.08 11.07
CA ASP A 69 1.94 -5.24 12.19
C ASP A 69 2.87 -4.03 12.28
N LEU A 70 2.34 -2.84 12.00
CA LEU A 70 3.10 -1.61 11.95
C LEU A 70 3.16 -0.92 13.32
N GLY A 71 2.09 -1.07 14.11
CA GLY A 71 2.00 -0.45 15.42
C GLY A 71 0.58 -0.28 15.94
N VAL A 72 0.43 0.64 16.89
CA VAL A 72 -0.84 0.89 17.58
C VAL A 72 -1.29 2.33 17.35
N MET A 73 -2.60 2.49 17.17
CA MET A 73 -3.28 3.78 17.16
C MET A 73 -4.17 3.87 18.40
N THR A 74 -4.09 4.97 19.12
CA THR A 74 -4.81 5.21 20.38
C THR A 74 -5.50 6.57 20.35
N GLY A 75 -6.42 6.76 21.31
CA GLY A 75 -7.23 7.96 21.39
C GLY A 75 -8.48 7.90 20.49
N VAL A 76 -9.18 9.02 20.45
CA VAL A 76 -10.39 9.23 19.65
C VAL A 76 -10.22 10.54 18.90
N GLU A 77 -10.82 10.67 17.71
CA GLU A 77 -10.81 11.94 16.99
C GLU A 77 -11.49 13.03 17.83
N PRO A 78 -10.92 14.25 17.95
CA PRO A 78 -9.76 14.79 17.21
C PRO A 78 -8.40 14.72 17.94
N HIS A 79 -8.21 13.77 18.85
CA HIS A 79 -6.99 13.60 19.66
C HIS A 79 -6.37 12.22 19.46
N LEU A 80 -6.09 11.85 18.21
CA LEU A 80 -5.44 10.57 17.90
C LEU A 80 -3.93 10.65 18.16
N ALA A 81 -3.37 9.49 18.53
CA ALA A 81 -1.94 9.27 18.68
C ALA A 81 -1.56 7.89 18.15
N TYR A 82 -0.30 7.72 17.78
CA TYR A 82 0.25 6.43 17.38
C TYR A 82 1.59 6.13 18.04
N ARG A 83 1.92 4.83 18.06
CA ARG A 83 3.26 4.33 18.30
C ARG A 83 3.55 3.21 17.30
N LEU A 84 4.58 3.39 16.49
CA LEU A 84 5.08 2.38 15.58
C LEU A 84 5.99 1.41 16.34
N PHE A 85 5.98 0.15 15.94
CA PHE A 85 6.93 -0.83 16.47
C PHE A 85 8.33 -0.61 15.89
N ALA A 86 8.43 -0.08 14.68
CA ALA A 86 9.66 0.42 14.10
C ALA A 86 10.22 1.60 14.92
N ARG A 87 11.39 1.40 15.53
CA ARG A 87 12.16 2.40 16.33
C ARG A 87 11.39 3.07 17.47
N GLY A 88 10.20 2.58 17.82
CA GLY A 88 9.32 3.23 18.81
C GLY A 88 8.86 4.64 18.40
N LEU A 89 8.82 4.95 17.10
CA LEU A 89 8.37 6.26 16.62
C LEU A 89 6.94 6.54 17.10
N LYS A 90 6.69 7.78 17.49
CA LYS A 90 5.41 8.21 18.03
C LYS A 90 4.99 9.56 17.50
N GLY A 91 3.68 9.74 17.38
CA GLY A 91 3.04 11.02 17.06
C GLY A 91 1.74 11.15 17.85
N GLN A 92 1.30 12.39 18.09
CA GLN A 92 0.12 12.70 18.89
C GLN A 92 -0.54 13.99 18.44
N GLY A 93 -1.82 14.16 18.78
CA GLY A 93 -2.58 15.38 18.50
C GLY A 93 -3.18 15.45 17.10
N PHE A 94 -3.41 14.30 16.46
CA PHE A 94 -3.97 14.27 15.11
C PHE A 94 -5.50 14.36 15.14
N ALA A 95 -6.04 15.31 14.38
CA ALA A 95 -7.47 15.57 14.31
C ALA A 95 -8.27 14.46 13.61
N SER A 96 -7.62 13.67 12.74
CA SER A 96 -8.26 12.57 12.01
C SER A 96 -7.28 11.44 11.71
N ARG A 97 -7.81 10.25 11.43
CA ARG A 97 -7.00 9.10 10.98
C ARG A 97 -6.19 9.41 9.74
N THR A 98 -6.73 10.21 8.81
CA THR A 98 -6.01 10.61 7.59
C THR A 98 -4.76 11.41 7.93
N LEU A 99 -4.87 12.45 8.75
CA LEU A 99 -3.70 13.27 9.13
C LEU A 99 -2.65 12.47 9.89
N LEU A 100 -3.09 11.50 10.70
CA LEU A 100 -2.20 10.57 11.37
C LEU A 100 -1.42 9.70 10.36
N LEU A 101 -2.13 9.15 9.37
CA LEU A 101 -1.52 8.34 8.32
C LEU A 101 -0.59 9.15 7.43
N ASP A 102 -0.93 10.41 7.14
CA ASP A 102 -0.09 11.31 6.35
C ASP A 102 1.24 11.59 7.06
N ASP A 103 1.25 11.76 8.39
CA ASP A 103 2.50 11.91 9.15
C ASP A 103 3.36 10.64 9.09
N ILE A 104 2.74 9.46 9.22
CA ILE A 104 3.46 8.19 9.11
C ILE A 104 4.03 8.02 7.70
N ALA A 105 3.24 8.27 6.66
CA ALA A 105 3.69 8.17 5.27
C ALA A 105 4.88 9.09 5.01
N ARG A 106 4.79 10.37 5.40
CA ARG A 106 5.89 11.33 5.28
C ARG A 106 7.18 10.82 5.93
N ARG A 107 7.12 10.29 7.16
CA ARG A 107 8.31 9.77 7.86
C ARG A 107 8.94 8.56 7.18
N ILE A 108 8.12 7.72 6.54
CA ILE A 108 8.59 6.58 5.75
C ILE A 108 9.26 7.07 4.46
N GLU A 109 8.68 8.05 3.79
CA GLU A 109 9.25 8.67 2.58
C GLU A 109 10.57 9.39 2.88
N ASP A 110 10.66 10.03 4.05
CA ASP A 110 11.88 10.63 4.60
C ASP A 110 12.93 9.57 5.01
N GLY A 111 12.56 8.28 5.01
CA GLY A 111 13.45 7.15 5.30
C GLY A 111 13.74 6.92 6.78
N GLU A 112 12.92 7.45 7.70
CA GLU A 112 13.17 7.35 9.14
C GLU A 112 13.17 5.89 9.66
N ILE A 113 12.45 4.98 8.98
CA ILE A 113 12.24 3.58 9.41
C ILE A 113 12.37 2.55 8.28
N SER A 114 13.16 2.85 7.23
CA SER A 114 13.21 2.01 6.02
C SER A 114 13.64 0.56 6.28
N ASP A 115 14.69 0.36 7.09
CA ASP A 115 15.23 -0.96 7.37
C ASP A 115 14.29 -1.76 8.30
N GLU A 116 13.66 -1.08 9.26
CA GLU A 116 12.71 -1.70 10.18
C GLU A 116 11.45 -2.15 9.47
N LEU A 117 10.98 -1.42 8.45
CA LEU A 117 9.83 -1.83 7.63
C LEU A 117 10.08 -3.17 6.92
N LEU A 118 11.31 -3.42 6.48
CA LEU A 118 11.69 -4.69 5.85
C LEU A 118 11.73 -5.86 6.83
N ALA A 119 11.94 -5.57 8.12
CA ALA A 119 12.04 -6.55 9.19
C ALA A 119 10.73 -6.75 9.97
N LEU A 120 9.63 -6.08 9.60
CA LEU A 120 8.37 -6.20 10.33
C LEU A 120 7.83 -7.62 10.30
N ALA A 121 7.37 -8.08 11.47
CA ALA A 121 6.71 -9.37 11.59
C ALA A 121 5.44 -9.42 10.73
N GLU A 122 5.30 -10.49 9.96
CA GLU A 122 4.05 -10.80 9.26
C GLU A 122 2.99 -11.16 10.31
N CYS A 123 1.79 -10.61 10.16
CA CYS A 123 0.66 -10.92 11.03
C CYS A 123 -0.48 -11.52 10.21
N THR A 124 -1.11 -12.57 10.76
CA THR A 124 -2.32 -13.12 10.20
C THR A 124 -3.49 -12.22 10.56
N VAL A 125 -4.09 -11.58 9.56
CA VAL A 125 -5.36 -10.87 9.77
C VAL A 125 -6.49 -11.91 9.80
N GLU A 126 -7.45 -11.73 10.70
CA GLU A 126 -8.64 -12.58 10.78
C GLU A 126 -9.27 -12.77 9.38
N PRO A 127 -9.57 -14.01 8.98
CA PRO A 127 -10.19 -14.29 7.69
C PRO A 127 -11.49 -13.48 7.50
N GLY A 128 -11.62 -12.80 6.37
CA GLY A 128 -12.80 -12.00 6.03
C GLY A 128 -12.74 -10.52 6.45
N VAL A 129 -11.64 -10.07 7.08
CA VAL A 129 -11.42 -8.63 7.31
C VAL A 129 -11.09 -7.95 5.99
N ASP A 130 -12.05 -7.16 5.49
CA ASP A 130 -11.83 -6.24 4.39
C ASP A 130 -11.05 -5.01 4.91
N LEU A 131 -9.74 -4.97 4.60
CA LEU A 131 -8.87 -3.85 4.96
C LEU A 131 -9.11 -2.63 4.07
N ASP A 132 -9.46 -2.85 2.79
CA ASP A 132 -9.59 -1.81 1.78
C ASP A 132 -10.82 -0.91 2.01
N ARG A 133 -11.79 -1.34 2.83
CA ARG A 133 -12.88 -0.49 3.34
C ARG A 133 -12.48 0.51 4.43
N GLY A 134 -11.31 0.35 5.05
CA GLY A 134 -10.82 1.22 6.11
C GLY A 134 -10.10 2.48 5.60
N THR A 135 -9.83 3.43 6.50
CA THR A 135 -8.94 4.56 6.21
C THR A 135 -7.53 4.04 5.93
N HIS A 136 -6.99 4.38 4.77
CA HIS A 136 -5.67 3.95 4.35
C HIS A 136 -4.94 5.04 3.58
N THR A 137 -3.62 4.90 3.48
CA THR A 137 -2.76 5.71 2.62
C THR A 137 -1.72 4.81 1.94
N ASP A 138 -1.31 5.17 0.75
CA ASP A 138 -0.27 4.47 0.00
C ASP A 138 1.04 5.24 0.14
N VAL A 139 2.14 4.51 0.35
CA VAL A 139 3.48 5.09 0.51
C VAL A 139 4.47 4.34 -0.36
N SER A 140 5.39 5.08 -0.97
CA SER A 140 6.50 4.52 -1.73
C SER A 140 7.82 4.80 -1.03
N MET A 141 8.65 3.78 -0.88
CA MET A 141 9.93 3.87 -0.19
C MET A 141 11.03 3.39 -1.13
N LYS A 142 12.13 4.14 -1.22
CA LYS A 142 13.32 3.72 -1.97
C LYS A 142 14.25 2.95 -1.04
N LEU A 143 14.63 1.73 -1.44
CA LEU A 143 15.69 0.98 -0.79
C LEU A 143 17.02 1.74 -0.93
N ALA A 144 17.72 1.91 0.20
CA ALA A 144 19.11 2.35 0.17
C ALA A 144 19.93 1.33 -0.64
N ARG A 145 20.81 1.82 -1.51
CA ARG A 145 21.75 1.00 -2.28
C ARG A 145 22.98 0.69 -1.46
#